data_AF-A0A7Y2YNX0-F1
#
_entry.id   AF-A0A7Y2YNX0-F1
#
_cell.length_a   1.000
_cell.length_b   1.000
_cell.length_c   1.000
_cell.angle_alpha   90.00
_cell.angle_beta   90.00
_cell.angle_gamma   90.00
#
_symmetry.space_group_name_H-M   'P 1'
#
loop_
_entity.id
_entity.type
_entity.pdbx_description
1 polymer ?
#
loop_
_entity_poly.entity_id
_entity_poly.type
_entity_poly.pdbx_seq_one_letter_code
_entity_poly.pdbx_strand_id
1 'polypeptide(L)'
;MVIMVLEISDFLNRVEATQYTIFTQKLHASVSKTLETYNGKIIRTDNNHYVVTFESVTDAIPCTYKIQYRFKYVTPKHQSFSRRLNIALSATPQYNEPQVAFTKNLCEIIKDQVVMTSTVKSLYQRANEHAEIDTERVRVLTVKEEEFFSQIIEVLEQYWAQSSLTVTTFSSALGLTYAQLYRRLLGLTGKAPNQFIKDYRLHKALIMLHDRQGSIAEIAKQTGFNSSSYFSDCFL
;
A
#
# COMPACT_ATOMS: atom_id res chain seq x y z
N MET A 1 -14.85 6.45 -12.58
CA MET A 1 -13.83 7.22 -11.81
C MET A 1 -12.68 6.29 -11.41
N VAL A 2 -11.46 6.83 -11.29
CA VAL A 2 -10.27 6.11 -10.82
C VAL A 2 -9.82 6.71 -9.50
N ILE A 3 -9.51 5.86 -8.52
CA ILE A 3 -8.83 6.24 -7.27
C ILE A 3 -7.37 5.87 -7.42
N MET A 4 -6.49 6.84 -7.18
CA MET A 4 -5.05 6.65 -7.06
C MET A 4 -4.65 6.91 -5.62
N VAL A 5 -3.90 5.98 -5.03
CA VAL A 5 -3.17 6.20 -3.78
C VAL A 5 -1.69 6.23 -4.09
N LEU A 6 -0.99 7.25 -3.59
CA LEU A 6 0.45 7.42 -3.67
C LEU A 6 1.00 7.35 -2.25
N GLU A 7 2.08 6.60 -2.04
CA GLU A 7 2.83 6.60 -0.78
C GLU A 7 4.32 6.87 -1.04
N ILE A 8 4.94 7.72 -0.21
CA ILE A 8 6.27 8.30 -0.41
C ILE A 8 7.22 8.02 0.78
N SER A 9 7.08 6.85 1.38
CA SER A 9 7.95 6.34 2.45
C SER A 9 7.57 4.89 2.75
N ASP A 10 8.50 4.09 3.25
CA ASP A 10 8.12 2.88 3.96
C ASP A 10 7.44 3.27 5.28
N PHE A 11 6.29 2.69 5.60
CA PHE A 11 5.49 3.02 6.77
C PHE A 11 6.31 3.00 8.06
N LEU A 12 7.20 2.01 8.20
CA LEU A 12 8.10 1.85 9.36
C LEU A 12 9.13 2.99 9.49
N ASN A 13 9.46 3.67 8.38
CA ASN A 13 10.49 4.70 8.31
C ASN A 13 9.89 6.12 8.16
N ARG A 14 8.58 6.30 8.38
CA ARG A 14 7.88 7.59 8.22
C ARG A 14 8.49 8.70 9.07
N VAL A 15 9.00 8.40 10.26
CA VAL A 15 9.63 9.38 11.17
C VAL A 15 10.95 9.90 10.59
N GLU A 16 11.82 9.03 10.09
CA GLU A 16 13.07 9.43 9.44
C GLU A 16 12.83 10.21 8.14
N ALA A 17 11.78 9.84 7.40
CA ALA A 17 11.40 10.55 6.17
C ALA A 17 11.16 12.05 6.45
N THR A 18 10.47 12.41 7.55
CA THR A 18 10.16 13.81 7.87
C THR A 18 11.37 14.73 8.10
N GLN A 19 12.56 14.18 8.36
CA GLN A 19 13.78 14.96 8.64
C GLN A 19 14.39 15.63 7.39
N TYR A 20 14.03 15.18 6.18
CA TYR A 20 14.59 15.70 4.91
C TYR A 20 13.67 16.73 4.24
N THR A 21 13.41 17.85 4.92
CA THR A 21 12.33 18.81 4.59
C THR A 21 12.40 19.40 3.18
N ILE A 22 13.58 19.83 2.69
CA ILE A 22 13.68 20.45 1.35
C ILE A 22 13.37 19.45 0.22
N PHE A 23 13.86 18.21 0.33
CA PHE A 23 13.58 17.17 -0.66
C PHE A 23 12.11 16.76 -0.63
N THR A 24 11.56 16.63 0.57
CA THR A 24 10.13 16.36 0.80
C THR A 24 9.28 17.44 0.13
N GLN A 25 9.59 18.72 0.35
CA GLN A 25 8.89 19.84 -0.29
C GLN A 25 9.00 19.81 -1.82
N LYS A 26 10.21 19.59 -2.37
CA LYS A 26 10.40 19.48 -3.83
C LYS A 26 9.60 18.33 -4.42
N LEU A 27 9.54 17.21 -3.71
CA LEU A 27 8.80 16.03 -4.13
C LEU A 27 7.30 16.26 -4.08
N HIS A 28 6.77 16.81 -2.98
CA HIS A 28 5.36 17.19 -2.89
C HIS A 28 4.97 18.20 -3.97
N ALA A 29 5.80 19.23 -4.21
CA ALA A 29 5.56 20.20 -5.28
C ALA A 29 5.55 19.54 -6.66
N SER A 30 6.48 18.61 -6.91
CA SER A 30 6.55 17.83 -8.15
C SER A 30 5.31 16.94 -8.32
N VAL A 31 4.86 16.25 -7.26
CA VAL A 31 3.67 15.40 -7.27
C VAL A 31 2.44 16.24 -7.52
N SER A 32 2.16 17.26 -6.70
CA SER A 32 0.97 18.12 -6.82
C SER A 32 0.87 18.75 -8.21
N LYS A 33 1.97 19.31 -8.73
CA LYS A 33 1.99 19.86 -10.10
C LYS A 33 1.69 18.81 -11.16
N THR A 34 2.18 17.58 -10.98
CA THR A 34 1.90 16.48 -11.91
C THR A 34 0.42 16.08 -11.84
N LEU A 35 -0.14 15.95 -10.64
CA LEU A 35 -1.56 15.64 -10.46
C LEU A 35 -2.45 16.69 -11.13
N GLU A 36 -2.18 17.98 -10.91
CA GLU A 36 -2.90 19.07 -11.57
C GLU A 36 -2.79 19.02 -13.11
N THR A 37 -1.60 18.72 -13.64
CA THR A 37 -1.38 18.62 -15.10
C THR A 37 -2.25 17.56 -15.76
N TYR A 38 -2.58 16.49 -15.02
CA TYR A 38 -3.41 15.38 -15.49
C TYR A 38 -4.80 15.42 -14.84
N ASN A 39 -5.34 16.59 -14.49
CA ASN A 39 -6.70 16.74 -13.95
C ASN A 39 -7.02 15.88 -12.71
N GLY A 40 -6.01 15.50 -11.93
CA GLY A 40 -6.16 14.73 -10.71
C GLY A 40 -6.67 15.60 -9.57
N LYS A 41 -7.80 15.22 -8.98
CA LYS A 41 -8.37 15.92 -7.82
C LYS A 41 -7.88 15.27 -6.53
N ILE A 42 -7.06 16.01 -5.77
CA ILE A 42 -6.59 15.56 -4.45
C ILE A 42 -7.77 15.60 -3.47
N ILE A 43 -8.12 14.44 -2.91
CA ILE A 43 -9.17 14.32 -1.88
C ILE A 43 -8.57 14.45 -0.49
N ARG A 44 -7.45 13.77 -0.25
CA ARG A 44 -6.70 13.82 1.03
C ARG A 44 -5.21 13.76 0.74
N THR A 45 -4.42 14.45 1.53
CA THR A 45 -2.96 14.36 1.48
C THR A 45 -2.37 14.61 2.86
N ASP A 46 -1.28 13.92 3.16
CA ASP A 46 -0.41 14.21 4.29
C ASP A 46 1.06 14.19 3.81
N ASN A 47 2.02 14.19 4.75
CA ASN A 47 3.44 14.20 4.43
C ASN A 47 3.94 12.96 3.65
N ASN A 48 3.18 11.87 3.64
CA ASN A 48 3.61 10.59 3.10
C ASN A 48 2.62 9.97 2.12
N HIS A 49 1.37 10.41 2.08
CA HIS A 49 0.34 9.83 1.23
C HIS A 49 -0.47 10.87 0.46
N TYR A 50 -0.97 10.45 -0.70
CA TYR A 50 -2.01 11.16 -1.44
C TYR A 50 -3.14 10.20 -1.78
N VAL A 51 -4.37 10.68 -1.62
CA VAL A 51 -5.58 10.04 -2.16
C VAL A 51 -6.12 10.98 -3.22
N VAL A 52 -6.16 10.51 -4.46
CA VAL A 52 -6.51 11.32 -5.64
C VAL A 52 -7.59 10.60 -6.43
N THR A 53 -8.55 11.36 -6.96
CA THR A 53 -9.52 10.87 -7.92
C THR A 53 -9.26 11.44 -9.31
N PHE A 54 -9.43 10.60 -10.33
CA PHE A 54 -9.46 11.01 -11.73
C PHE A 54 -10.80 10.61 -12.34
N GLU A 55 -11.39 11.50 -13.14
CA GLU A 55 -12.60 11.18 -13.91
C GLU A 55 -12.28 10.22 -15.06
N SER A 56 -11.05 10.31 -15.62
CA SER A 56 -10.59 9.51 -16.76
C SER A 56 -9.37 8.64 -16.43
N VAL A 57 -9.39 7.40 -16.92
CA VAL A 57 -8.22 6.50 -16.93
C VAL A 57 -7.09 7.01 -17.84
N THR A 58 -7.43 7.76 -18.88
CA THR A 58 -6.47 8.37 -19.82
C THR A 58 -5.63 9.45 -19.14
N ASP A 59 -6.12 10.03 -18.06
CA ASP A 59 -5.37 10.96 -17.23
C ASP A 59 -4.56 10.21 -16.15
N ALA A 60 -5.19 9.27 -15.45
CA ALA A 60 -4.61 8.59 -14.29
C ALA A 60 -3.34 7.79 -14.61
N ILE A 61 -3.33 7.04 -15.72
CA ILE A 61 -2.20 6.15 -16.06
C ILE A 61 -0.97 6.93 -16.52
N PRO A 62 -1.07 7.86 -17.49
CA PRO A 62 0.06 8.74 -17.83
C PRO A 62 0.57 9.56 -16.64
N CYS A 63 -0.33 10.03 -15.77
CA CYS A 63 0.05 10.70 -14.52
C CYS A 63 0.93 9.79 -13.64
N THR A 64 0.53 8.53 -13.47
CA THR A 64 1.29 7.50 -12.74
C THR A 64 2.71 7.37 -13.27
N TYR A 65 2.85 7.20 -14.59
CA TYR A 65 4.16 7.09 -15.24
C TYR A 65 5.01 8.34 -15.07
N LYS A 66 4.38 9.52 -15.14
CA LYS A 66 5.09 10.80 -14.97
C LYS A 66 5.60 10.98 -13.54
N ILE A 67 4.79 10.62 -12.54
CA ILE A 67 5.19 10.66 -11.13
C ILE A 67 6.32 9.65 -10.87
N GLN A 68 6.17 8.41 -11.33
CA GLN A 68 7.20 7.37 -11.19
C GLN A 68 8.53 7.81 -11.85
N TYR A 69 8.47 8.38 -13.05
CA TYR A 69 9.65 8.91 -13.73
C TYR A 69 10.29 10.04 -12.93
N ARG A 70 9.52 11.06 -12.52
CA ARG A 70 10.04 12.23 -11.79
C ARG A 70 10.64 11.86 -10.44
N PHE A 71 10.06 10.89 -9.74
CA PHE A 71 10.58 10.43 -8.45
C PHE A 71 12.05 10.00 -8.55
N LYS A 72 12.45 9.32 -9.64
CA LYS A 72 13.85 8.90 -9.88
C LYS A 72 14.86 10.05 -9.97
N TYR A 73 14.40 11.27 -10.26
CA TYR A 73 15.27 12.46 -10.41
C TYR A 73 15.20 13.41 -9.22
N VAL A 74 14.11 13.38 -8.45
CA VAL A 74 13.92 14.26 -7.29
C VAL A 74 14.48 13.65 -6.00
N THR A 75 14.67 12.32 -5.96
CA THR A 75 15.20 11.62 -4.78
C THR A 75 16.71 11.36 -4.87
N PRO A 76 17.49 11.66 -3.80
CA PRO A 76 18.91 11.32 -3.73
C PRO A 76 19.14 9.81 -3.81
N LYS A 77 20.20 9.38 -4.50
CA LYS A 77 20.59 7.95 -4.64
C LYS A 77 21.48 7.43 -3.50
N HIS A 78 21.62 8.18 -2.40
CA HIS A 78 22.50 7.78 -1.29
C HIS A 78 21.89 6.60 -0.52
N GLN A 79 22.70 5.65 -0.08
CA GLN A 79 22.25 4.40 0.59
C GLN A 79 21.38 4.63 1.84
N SER A 80 21.49 5.80 2.47
CA SER A 80 20.72 6.17 3.68
C SER A 80 19.33 6.76 3.39
N PHE A 81 18.99 7.02 2.12
CA PHE A 81 17.70 7.60 1.73
C PHE A 81 16.74 6.49 1.26
N SER A 82 16.07 5.84 2.22
CA SER A 82 15.18 4.69 2.00
C SER A 82 13.76 5.06 1.55
N ARG A 83 13.57 6.16 0.80
CA ARG A 83 12.23 6.50 0.32
C ARG A 83 11.83 5.60 -0.83
N ARG A 84 10.76 4.85 -0.60
CA ARG A 84 10.03 4.13 -1.63
C ARG A 84 8.88 4.98 -2.12
N LEU A 85 8.62 4.90 -3.42
CA LEU A 85 7.40 5.39 -4.02
C LEU A 85 6.55 4.17 -4.32
N ASN A 86 5.35 4.12 -3.76
CA ASN A 86 4.33 3.15 -4.12
C ASN A 86 3.11 3.88 -4.70
N ILE A 87 2.51 3.30 -5.73
CA ILE A 87 1.29 3.81 -6.37
C ILE A 87 0.33 2.65 -6.54
N ALA A 88 -0.90 2.81 -6.08
CA ALA A 88 -1.99 1.89 -6.37
C ALA A 88 -3.11 2.61 -7.11
N LEU A 89 -3.66 1.96 -8.13
CA LEU A 89 -4.85 2.43 -8.84
C LEU A 89 -5.97 1.39 -8.77
N SER A 90 -7.18 1.87 -8.47
CA SER A 90 -8.40 1.08 -8.61
C SER A 90 -9.51 1.91 -9.23
N ALA A 91 -10.49 1.25 -9.83
CA ALA A 91 -11.63 1.91 -10.48
C ALA A 91 -12.89 1.68 -9.67
N THR A 92 -13.77 2.68 -9.65
CA THR A 92 -15.09 2.58 -9.03
C THR A 92 -16.09 3.49 -9.74
N PRO A 93 -17.40 3.13 -9.76
CA PRO A 93 -18.42 3.97 -10.38
C PRO A 93 -18.48 5.37 -9.74
N GLN A 94 -18.37 5.44 -8.41
CA GLN A 94 -18.42 6.67 -7.63
C GLN A 94 -17.47 6.59 -6.44
N TYR A 95 -17.00 7.74 -5.97
CA TYR A 95 -16.19 7.85 -4.77
C TYR A 95 -16.86 7.18 -3.56
N ASN A 96 -16.11 6.31 -2.91
CA ASN A 96 -16.52 5.67 -1.66
C ASN A 96 -15.27 5.31 -0.83
N GLU A 97 -15.40 5.44 0.48
CA GLU A 97 -14.31 5.17 1.44
C GLU A 97 -13.82 3.70 1.43
N PRO A 98 -14.68 2.67 1.27
CA PRO A 98 -14.21 1.29 1.15
C PRO A 98 -13.24 1.07 0.00
N GLN A 99 -13.49 1.67 -1.17
CA GLN A 99 -12.58 1.58 -2.31
C GLN A 99 -11.26 2.33 -2.05
N VAL A 100 -11.31 3.47 -1.35
CA VAL A 100 -10.09 4.18 -0.93
C VAL A 100 -9.26 3.30 0.00
N ALA A 101 -9.88 2.68 1.01
CA ALA A 101 -9.23 1.76 1.93
C ALA A 101 -8.62 0.55 1.21
N PHE A 102 -9.37 -0.06 0.29
CA PHE A 102 -8.86 -1.14 -0.56
C PHE A 102 -7.64 -0.70 -1.38
N THR A 103 -7.70 0.46 -2.02
CA THR A 103 -6.58 1.00 -2.83
C THR A 103 -5.37 1.32 -1.98
N LYS A 104 -5.58 1.85 -0.77
CA LYS A 104 -4.52 2.10 0.20
C LYS A 104 -3.85 0.80 0.63
N ASN A 105 -4.63 -0.23 0.95
CA ASN A 105 -4.09 -1.54 1.30
C ASN A 105 -3.27 -2.13 0.14
N LEU A 106 -3.73 -2.00 -1.12
CA LEU A 106 -2.93 -2.42 -2.28
C LEU A 106 -1.58 -1.70 -2.33
N CYS A 107 -1.57 -0.38 -2.10
CA CYS A 107 -0.37 0.46 -2.11
C CYS A 107 0.64 0.07 -1.03
N GLU A 108 0.14 -0.30 0.15
CA GLU A 108 0.95 -0.61 1.33
C GLU A 108 1.46 -2.07 1.34
N ILE A 109 0.68 -3.02 0.82
CA ILE A 109 0.92 -4.46 1.01
C ILE A 109 1.57 -5.12 -0.20
N ILE A 110 1.28 -4.65 -1.42
CA ILE A 110 1.84 -5.26 -2.62
C ILE A 110 3.28 -4.82 -2.81
N LYS A 111 4.15 -5.77 -3.14
CA LYS A 111 5.61 -5.53 -3.23
C LYS A 111 6.01 -4.64 -4.41
N ASP A 112 5.16 -4.59 -5.44
CA ASP A 112 5.41 -3.87 -6.68
C ASP A 112 5.17 -2.37 -6.48
N GLN A 113 6.10 -1.54 -6.96
CA GLN A 113 6.04 -0.08 -6.77
C GLN A 113 4.80 0.55 -7.43
N VAL A 114 4.34 0.06 -8.58
CA VAL A 114 3.08 0.49 -9.17
C VAL A 114 2.19 -0.72 -9.35
N VAL A 115 1.00 -0.67 -8.77
CA VAL A 115 -0.02 -1.70 -8.90
C VAL A 115 -1.34 -1.10 -9.39
N MET A 116 -2.06 -1.84 -10.22
CA MET A 116 -3.43 -1.48 -10.61
C MET A 116 -4.32 -2.71 -10.73
N THR A 117 -5.62 -2.50 -10.54
CA THR A 117 -6.62 -3.55 -10.75
C THR A 117 -6.82 -3.86 -12.23
N SER A 118 -7.28 -5.07 -12.52
CA SER A 118 -7.71 -5.52 -13.84
C SER A 118 -8.77 -4.59 -14.46
N THR A 119 -9.66 -4.02 -13.64
CA THR A 119 -10.66 -3.04 -14.07
C THR A 119 -10.03 -1.75 -14.57
N VAL A 120 -8.98 -1.24 -13.91
CA VAL A 120 -8.26 -0.05 -14.40
C VAL A 120 -7.63 -0.33 -15.77
N LYS A 121 -7.00 -1.50 -15.92
CA LYS A 121 -6.44 -1.93 -17.22
C LYS A 121 -7.51 -2.01 -18.31
N SER A 122 -8.64 -2.67 -18.04
CA SER A 122 -9.68 -2.86 -19.04
C SER A 122 -10.33 -1.54 -19.47
N LEU A 123 -10.55 -0.62 -18.52
CA LEU A 123 -11.03 0.73 -18.83
C LEU A 123 -10.04 1.51 -19.68
N TYR A 124 -8.74 1.43 -19.38
CA TYR A 124 -7.70 2.12 -20.15
C TYR A 124 -7.62 1.63 -21.60
N GLN A 125 -7.64 0.32 -21.79
CA GLN A 125 -7.62 -0.31 -23.12
C GLN A 125 -8.87 0.02 -23.94
N ARG A 126 -10.04 0.18 -23.28
CA ARG A 126 -11.28 0.60 -23.93
C ARG A 126 -11.28 2.06 -24.33
N ALA A 127 -10.67 2.93 -23.52
CA ALA A 127 -10.65 4.37 -23.76
C ALA A 127 -9.55 4.80 -24.74
N ASN A 128 -8.53 3.97 -24.95
CA ASN A 128 -7.37 4.29 -25.78
C ASN A 128 -7.06 3.10 -26.70
N GLU A 129 -7.59 3.16 -27.93
CA GLU A 129 -7.31 2.16 -28.96
C GLU A 129 -5.80 2.04 -29.18
N HIS A 130 -5.29 0.81 -29.17
CA HIS A 130 -3.86 0.46 -29.29
C HIS A 130 -2.92 0.89 -28.13
N ALA A 131 -3.44 1.44 -27.03
CA ALA A 131 -2.59 1.76 -25.89
C ALA A 131 -2.24 0.49 -25.08
N GLU A 132 -0.94 0.24 -24.91
CA GLU A 132 -0.44 -0.83 -24.05
C GLU A 132 -0.02 -0.30 -22.67
N ILE A 133 -0.17 -1.15 -21.67
CA ILE A 133 0.34 -0.90 -20.33
C ILE A 133 1.71 -1.54 -20.25
N ASP A 134 2.72 -0.76 -19.87
CA ASP A 134 4.07 -1.24 -19.60
C ASP A 134 4.06 -2.18 -18.38
N THR A 135 3.96 -3.49 -18.63
CA THR A 135 3.91 -4.51 -17.57
C THR A 135 5.26 -4.77 -16.92
N GLU A 136 6.36 -4.19 -17.43
CA GLU A 136 7.65 -4.24 -16.74
C GLU A 136 7.70 -3.23 -15.60
N ARG A 137 6.95 -2.13 -15.70
CA ARG A 137 6.90 -1.05 -14.69
C ARG A 137 5.67 -1.08 -13.81
N VAL A 138 4.63 -1.79 -14.23
CA VAL A 138 3.32 -1.83 -13.57
C VAL A 138 2.87 -3.26 -13.37
N ARG A 139 2.59 -3.60 -12.12
CA ARG A 139 1.88 -4.83 -11.78
C ARG A 139 0.39 -4.63 -12.02
N VAL A 140 -0.15 -5.33 -13.01
CA VAL A 140 -1.60 -5.46 -13.16
C VAL A 140 -2.05 -6.73 -12.45
N LEU A 141 -2.95 -6.59 -11.48
CA LEU A 141 -3.53 -7.73 -10.80
C LEU A 141 -4.55 -8.43 -11.68
N THR A 142 -4.57 -9.75 -11.58
CA THR A 142 -5.67 -10.56 -12.10
C THR A 142 -6.86 -10.52 -11.15
N VAL A 143 -8.07 -10.78 -11.66
CA VAL A 143 -9.28 -10.86 -10.84
C VAL A 143 -9.10 -11.83 -9.65
N LYS A 144 -8.45 -12.98 -9.88
CA LYS A 144 -8.17 -13.97 -8.82
C LYS A 144 -7.19 -13.48 -7.76
N GLU A 145 -6.26 -12.60 -8.11
CA GLU A 145 -5.36 -11.96 -7.15
C GLU A 145 -6.08 -10.88 -6.34
N GLU A 146 -6.97 -10.11 -6.97
CA GLU A 146 -7.81 -9.11 -6.29
C GLU A 146 -8.79 -9.75 -5.29
N GLU A 147 -9.43 -10.87 -5.68
CA GLU A 147 -10.28 -11.67 -4.80
C GLU A 147 -9.49 -12.22 -3.61
N PHE A 148 -8.31 -12.78 -3.87
CA PHE A 148 -7.44 -13.30 -2.82
C PHE A 148 -6.97 -12.22 -1.86
N PHE A 149 -6.60 -11.06 -2.41
CA PHE A 149 -6.17 -9.92 -1.62
C PHE A 149 -7.30 -9.46 -0.70
N SER A 150 -8.52 -9.31 -1.24
CA SER A 150 -9.70 -8.96 -0.44
C SER A 150 -9.94 -9.96 0.70
N GLN A 151 -9.88 -11.26 0.42
CA GLN A 151 -10.02 -12.31 1.43
C GLN A 151 -8.95 -12.23 2.52
N ILE A 152 -7.70 -11.99 2.13
CA ILE A 152 -6.59 -11.82 3.09
C ILE A 152 -6.88 -10.64 4.03
N ILE A 153 -7.28 -9.50 3.48
CA ILE A 153 -7.55 -8.30 4.28
C ILE A 153 -8.72 -8.53 5.23
N GLU A 154 -9.80 -9.15 4.74
CA GLU A 154 -10.98 -9.47 5.55
C GLU A 154 -10.63 -10.36 6.74
N VAL A 155 -9.95 -11.48 6.48
CA VAL A 155 -9.51 -12.40 7.54
C VAL A 155 -8.52 -11.70 8.48
N LEU A 156 -7.59 -10.90 7.97
CA LEU A 156 -6.68 -10.16 8.82
C LEU A 156 -7.42 -9.18 9.73
N GLU A 157 -8.27 -8.30 9.21
CA GLU A 157 -9.01 -7.32 10.00
C GLU A 157 -9.87 -7.99 11.10
N GLN A 158 -10.35 -9.21 10.85
CA GLN A 158 -11.11 -9.97 11.84
C GLN A 158 -10.25 -10.57 12.97
N TYR A 159 -9.03 -11.04 12.68
CA TYR A 159 -8.26 -11.88 13.61
C TYR A 159 -6.91 -11.30 14.04
N TRP A 160 -6.43 -10.20 13.45
CA TRP A 160 -5.06 -9.71 13.63
C TRP A 160 -4.66 -9.48 15.09
N ALA A 161 -5.55 -8.94 15.90
CA ALA A 161 -5.30 -8.62 17.31
C ALA A 161 -5.30 -9.86 18.23
N GLN A 162 -5.74 -11.02 17.73
CA GLN A 162 -5.81 -12.24 18.52
C GLN A 162 -4.45 -12.92 18.53
N SER A 163 -3.84 -13.08 19.70
CA SER A 163 -2.53 -13.73 19.84
C SER A 163 -2.52 -15.21 19.40
N SER A 164 -3.69 -15.85 19.37
CA SER A 164 -3.93 -17.21 18.85
C SER A 164 -3.91 -17.32 17.32
N LEU A 165 -3.91 -16.21 16.58
CA LEU A 165 -3.80 -16.24 15.12
C LEU A 165 -2.44 -16.81 14.72
N THR A 166 -2.47 -18.04 14.20
CA THR A 166 -1.32 -18.74 13.61
C THR A 166 -1.46 -18.79 12.10
N VAL A 167 -0.38 -19.14 11.39
CA VAL A 167 -0.46 -19.35 9.94
C VAL A 167 -1.42 -20.48 9.59
N THR A 168 -1.51 -21.52 10.42
CA THR A 168 -2.43 -22.63 10.22
C THR A 168 -3.88 -22.17 10.28
N THR A 169 -4.26 -21.39 11.31
CA THR A 169 -5.62 -20.85 11.40
C THR A 169 -5.90 -19.85 10.28
N PHE A 170 -4.88 -19.05 9.88
CA PHE A 170 -5.00 -18.10 8.79
C PHE A 170 -5.20 -18.79 7.43
N SER A 171 -4.45 -19.86 7.13
CA SER A 171 -4.63 -20.63 5.90
C SER A 171 -5.98 -21.34 5.87
N SER A 172 -6.40 -21.91 6.99
CA SER A 172 -7.70 -22.58 7.11
C SER A 172 -8.88 -21.61 6.89
N ALA A 173 -8.81 -20.40 7.46
CA ALA A 173 -9.83 -19.37 7.25
C ALA A 173 -9.96 -18.93 5.78
N LEU A 174 -8.86 -19.01 5.01
CA LEU A 174 -8.83 -18.73 3.58
C LEU A 174 -9.20 -19.95 2.71
N GLY A 175 -9.48 -21.11 3.31
CA GLY A 175 -9.72 -22.36 2.58
C GLY A 175 -8.50 -22.88 1.82
N LEU A 176 -7.29 -22.58 2.30
CA LEU A 176 -6.02 -22.92 1.66
C LEU A 176 -5.16 -23.84 2.51
N THR A 177 -4.37 -24.67 1.84
CA THR A 177 -3.21 -25.30 2.47
C THR A 177 -2.13 -24.26 2.76
N TYR A 178 -1.24 -24.55 3.73
CA TYR A 178 -0.08 -23.71 4.04
C TYR A 178 0.76 -23.40 2.79
N ALA A 179 1.03 -24.41 1.96
CA ALA A 179 1.84 -24.25 0.74
C ALA A 179 1.17 -23.36 -0.32
N GLN A 180 -0.16 -23.39 -0.42
CA GLN A 180 -0.91 -22.47 -1.30
C GLN A 180 -0.87 -21.05 -0.75
N LEU A 181 -1.14 -20.86 0.54
CA LEU A 181 -1.05 -19.56 1.19
C LEU A 181 0.35 -18.96 1.02
N TYR A 182 1.39 -19.72 1.36
CA TYR A 182 2.77 -19.29 1.28
C TYR A 182 3.12 -18.80 -0.13
N ARG A 183 2.84 -19.61 -1.17
CA ARG A 183 3.17 -19.25 -2.55
C ARG A 183 2.42 -18.01 -3.03
N ARG A 184 1.11 -17.93 -2.78
CA ARG A 184 0.28 -16.80 -3.25
C ARG A 184 0.64 -15.51 -2.52
N LEU A 185 0.83 -15.57 -1.20
CA LEU A 185 1.18 -14.42 -0.38
C LEU A 185 2.58 -13.91 -0.68
N LEU A 186 3.57 -14.81 -0.79
CA LEU A 186 4.93 -14.44 -1.19
C LEU A 186 4.95 -13.84 -2.60
N GLY A 187 4.13 -14.38 -3.50
CA GLY A 187 3.95 -13.86 -4.86
C GLY A 187 3.49 -12.40 -4.88
N LEU A 188 2.47 -12.06 -4.10
CA LEU A 188 1.87 -10.71 -4.05
C LEU A 188 2.64 -9.71 -3.17
N THR A 189 3.02 -10.14 -1.97
CA THR A 189 3.51 -9.23 -0.92
C THR A 189 5.02 -9.30 -0.74
N GLY A 190 5.68 -10.34 -1.30
CA GLY A 190 7.09 -10.60 -1.04
C GLY A 190 7.38 -11.12 0.37
N LYS A 191 6.34 -11.39 1.18
CA LYS A 191 6.47 -11.77 2.59
C LYS A 191 5.93 -13.19 2.84
N ALA A 192 6.65 -13.93 3.68
CA ALA A 192 6.16 -15.19 4.22
C ALA A 192 4.97 -14.94 5.18
N PRO A 193 4.03 -15.89 5.33
CA PRO A 193 2.82 -15.68 6.13
C PRO A 193 3.05 -15.21 7.57
N ASN A 194 4.02 -15.81 8.28
CA ASN A 194 4.38 -15.38 9.64
C ASN A 194 4.86 -13.93 9.67
N GLN A 195 5.73 -13.56 8.72
CA GLN A 195 6.24 -12.19 8.64
C GLN A 195 5.14 -11.21 8.27
N PHE A 196 4.25 -11.59 7.35
CA PHE A 196 3.14 -10.75 6.91
C PHE A 196 2.16 -10.42 8.06
N ILE A 197 1.74 -11.42 8.84
CA ILE A 197 0.89 -11.20 10.02
C ILE A 197 1.59 -10.30 11.04
N LYS A 198 2.89 -10.55 11.29
CA LYS A 198 3.70 -9.74 12.21
C LYS A 198 3.78 -8.29 11.77
N ASP A 199 4.12 -8.03 10.50
CA ASP A 199 4.23 -6.67 9.95
C ASP A 199 2.90 -5.92 10.04
N TYR A 200 1.79 -6.62 9.79
CA TYR A 200 0.46 -6.05 9.92
C TYR A 200 0.15 -5.63 11.37
N ARG A 201 0.51 -6.45 12.35
CA ARG A 201 0.38 -6.10 13.78
C ARG A 201 1.26 -4.92 14.18
N LEU A 202 2.51 -4.90 13.71
CA LEU A 202 3.43 -3.79 13.94
C LEU A 202 2.89 -2.49 13.35
N HIS A 203 2.27 -2.55 12.16
CA HIS A 203 1.60 -1.40 11.56
C HIS A 203 0.52 -0.85 12.50
N LYS A 204 -0.42 -1.69 12.93
CA LYS A 204 -1.49 -1.25 13.85
C LYS A 204 -0.91 -0.72 15.17
N ALA A 205 0.14 -1.34 15.69
CA ALA A 205 0.82 -0.90 16.90
C ALA A 205 1.44 0.51 16.75
N LEU A 206 2.07 0.81 15.62
CA LEU A 206 2.64 2.13 15.36
C LEU A 206 1.59 3.23 15.35
N ILE A 207 0.41 2.98 14.79
CA ILE A 207 -0.70 3.94 14.84
C ILE A 207 -1.07 4.21 16.30
N MET A 208 -1.23 3.16 17.10
CA MET A 208 -1.59 3.28 18.51
C MET A 208 -0.50 3.99 19.34
N LEU A 209 0.78 3.74 19.02
CA LEU A 209 1.92 4.41 19.65
C LEU A 209 1.95 5.90 19.31
N HIS A 210 1.76 6.24 18.02
CA HIS A 210 1.70 7.61 17.55
C HIS A 210 0.57 8.40 18.25
N ASP A 211 -0.60 7.77 18.36
CA ASP A 211 -1.78 8.34 18.98
C ASP A 211 -1.78 8.25 20.52
N ARG A 212 -0.70 7.72 21.11
CA ARG A 212 -0.50 7.57 22.56
C ARG A 212 -1.64 6.82 23.25
N GLN A 213 -2.16 5.76 22.63
CA GLN A 213 -3.33 5.01 23.08
C GLN A 213 -3.06 4.06 24.27
N GLY A 214 -1.83 4.01 24.77
CA GLY A 214 -1.46 3.21 25.94
C GLY A 214 0.05 3.12 26.14
N SER A 215 0.46 2.42 27.19
CA SER A 215 1.84 2.02 27.41
C SER A 215 2.31 0.98 26.39
N ILE A 216 3.62 0.84 26.23
CA ILE A 216 4.22 -0.18 25.34
C ILE A 216 3.68 -1.59 25.65
N ALA A 217 3.53 -1.92 26.93
CA ALA A 217 3.02 -3.23 27.34
C ALA A 217 1.54 -3.43 26.97
N GLU A 218 0.71 -2.41 27.14
CA GLU A 218 -0.71 -2.44 26.77
C GLU A 218 -0.87 -2.54 25.25
N ILE A 219 -0.11 -1.76 24.48
CA ILE A 219 -0.17 -1.78 23.02
C ILE A 219 0.29 -3.14 22.48
N ALA A 220 1.38 -3.71 23.03
CA ALA A 220 1.82 -5.06 22.66
C ALA A 220 0.71 -6.10 22.85
N LYS A 221 0.00 -6.05 23.98
CA LYS A 221 -1.12 -6.95 24.27
C LYS A 221 -2.31 -6.71 23.32
N GLN A 222 -2.68 -5.46 23.09
CA GLN A 222 -3.81 -5.10 22.22
C GLN A 222 -3.56 -5.44 20.74
N THR A 223 -2.30 -5.54 20.33
CA THR A 223 -1.91 -5.83 18.94
C THR A 223 -1.58 -7.31 18.70
N GLY A 224 -1.90 -8.18 19.66
CA GLY A 224 -1.80 -9.64 19.51
C GLY A 224 -0.40 -10.21 19.71
N PHE A 225 0.53 -9.47 20.34
CA PHE A 225 1.84 -10.01 20.73
C PHE A 225 1.75 -10.77 22.05
N ASN A 226 2.44 -11.91 22.12
CA ASN A 226 2.47 -12.77 23.31
C ASN A 226 3.33 -12.21 24.44
N SER A 227 4.27 -11.30 24.16
CA SER A 227 5.09 -10.64 25.17
C SER A 227 5.54 -9.26 24.71
N SER A 228 5.68 -8.33 25.67
CA SER A 228 6.19 -6.98 25.41
C SER A 228 7.67 -6.97 25.02
N SER A 229 8.45 -7.96 25.48
CA SER A 229 9.85 -8.14 25.06
C SER A 229 9.93 -8.49 23.58
N TYR A 230 9.20 -9.51 23.13
CA TYR A 230 9.20 -9.89 21.71
C TYR A 230 8.63 -8.78 20.82
N PHE A 231 7.61 -8.06 21.30
CA PHE A 231 7.12 -6.87 20.63
C PHE A 231 8.22 -5.81 20.42
N SER A 232 8.99 -5.51 21.47
CA SER A 232 10.08 -4.54 21.41
C SER A 232 11.18 -5.02 20.46
N ASP A 233 11.56 -6.30 20.52
CA ASP A 233 12.53 -6.91 19.61
C ASP A 233 12.11 -6.84 18.14
N CYS A 234 10.80 -6.78 17.86
CA CYS A 234 10.30 -6.63 16.50
C CYS A 234 10.44 -5.21 15.93
N PHE A 235 10.71 -4.21 16.78
CA PHE A 235 10.98 -2.82 16.38
C PHE A 235 12.46 -2.47 16.33
N LEU A 236 13.33 -3.31 16.91
CA LEU A 236 14.78 -3.15 16.94
C LEU A 236 15.42 -3.81 15.71
#